data_AF-A0AAV4ZWN8-F1
#
_entry.id   AF-A0AAV4ZWN8-F1
#
_cell.length_a   1.000
_cell.length_b   1.000
_cell.length_c   1.000
_cell.angle_alpha   90.00
_cell.angle_beta   90.00
_cell.angle_gamma   90.00
#
_symmetry.space_group_name_H-M   'P 1'
#
loop_
_entity.id
_entity.type
_entity.pdbx_description
1 polymer ?
#
loop_
_entity_poly.entity_id
_entity_poly.type
_entity_poly.pdbx_seq_one_letter_code
_entity_poly.pdbx_strand_id
1 'polypeptide(L)' 'MIGGARSQYHLRQVLVFLDAHVLNKPEVMVGSVTGKVDVESGTITDEVTRGFLAKQLEALAAFARRS' A
#
# COMPACT_ATOMS: atom_id res chain seq x y z
N MET A 1 15.91 5.64 -0.88
CA MET A 1 14.93 6.74 -0.88
C MET A 1 13.54 6.13 -0.87
N ILE A 2 12.64 6.51 0.04
CA ILE A 2 11.24 6.03 0.03
C ILE A 2 10.46 6.88 -0.98
N GLY A 3 10.46 6.45 -2.24
CA GLY A 3 9.55 7.00 -3.24
C GLY A 3 8.11 6.69 -2.81
N GLY A 4 7.22 7.67 -2.88
CA GLY A 4 5.78 7.47 -2.61
C GLY A 4 5.25 7.93 -1.24
N ALA A 5 6.10 8.14 -0.23
CA ALA A 5 5.62 8.56 1.09
C ALA A 5 4.88 9.90 1.06
N ARG A 6 5.50 10.92 0.44
CA ARG A 6 4.91 12.27 0.31
C ARG A 6 3.64 12.28 -0.55
N SER A 7 3.61 11.48 -1.61
CA SER A 7 2.42 11.39 -2.46
C SER A 7 1.28 10.67 -1.77
N GLN A 8 1.54 9.65 -0.95
CA GLN A 8 0.51 8.98 -0.14
C GLN A 8 -0.15 9.94 0.86
N TYR A 9 0.63 10.78 1.56
CA TYR A 9 0.05 11.78 2.47
C TYR A 9 -0.78 12.83 1.73
N HIS A 10 -0.31 13.29 0.58
CA HIS A 10 -1.09 14.23 -0.23
C HIS A 10 -2.38 13.57 -0.77
N LEU A 11 -2.32 12.31 -1.17
CA LEU A 11 -3.49 11.54 -1.59
C LEU A 11 -4.50 11.39 -0.45
N ARG A 12 -4.06 11.13 0.79
CA ARG A 12 -4.95 11.11 1.96
C ARG A 12 -5.71 12.43 2.10
N GLN A 13 -5.04 13.56 1.94
CA GLN A 13 -5.67 14.88 2.01
C GLN A 13 -6.76 15.06 0.94
N VAL A 14 -6.51 14.61 -0.29
CA VAL A 14 -7.52 14.61 -1.37
C VAL A 14 -8.70 13.69 -1.05
N LEU A 15 -8.43 12.50 -0.52
CA LEU A 15 -9.45 11.51 -0.18
C LEU A 15 -10.37 11.96 0.96
N VAL A 16 -9.88 12.79 1.89
CA VAL A 16 -10.71 13.43 2.92
C VAL A 16 -11.79 14.32 2.29
N PHE A 17 -11.43 15.10 1.26
CA PHE A 17 -12.40 15.95 0.56
C PHE A 17 -13.48 15.12 -0.17
N LEU A 18 -13.14 13.92 -0.63
CA LEU A 18 -14.05 13.01 -1.32
C LEU A 18 -14.89 12.15 -0.36
N ASP A 19 -14.80 12.40 0.95
CA ASP A 19 -15.44 11.60 2.00
C ASP A 19 -15.12 10.09 1.91
N ALA A 20 -13.90 9.78 1.47
CA ALA A 20 -13.46 8.40 1.33
C ALA A 20 -13.00 7.83 2.69
N HIS A 21 -13.40 6.60 2.96
CA HIS A 21 -12.96 5.85 4.13
C HIS A 21 -11.56 5.27 3.87
N VAL A 22 -10.51 5.91 4.40
CA VAL A 22 -9.12 5.49 4.17
C VAL A 22 -8.59 4.65 5.33
N LEU A 23 -7.95 3.50 5.01
CA LEU A 23 -7.30 2.66 6.01
C LEU A 23 -6.12 3.41 6.68
N ASN A 24 -6.11 3.46 8.01
CA ASN A 24 -5.06 4.15 8.76
C ASN A 24 -3.78 3.32 8.94
N LYS A 25 -3.90 2.01 9.18
CA LYS A 25 -2.76 1.08 9.33
C LYS A 25 -3.15 -0.34 8.87
N PRO A 26 -2.18 -1.15 8.41
CA PRO A 26 -0.77 -0.81 8.20
C PRO A 26 -0.57 0.05 6.94
N GLU A 27 0.39 0.97 7.00
CA GLU A 27 0.83 1.72 5.83
C GLU A 27 1.94 0.94 5.12
N VAL A 28 1.80 0.75 3.81
CA VAL A 28 2.79 0.05 2.99
C VAL A 28 3.45 1.05 2.04
N MET A 29 4.75 1.25 2.24
CA MET A 29 5.61 2.04 1.36
C MET A 29 6.74 1.13 0.87
N VAL A 30 6.66 0.71 -0.40
CA VAL A 30 7.68 -0.14 -1.00
C VAL A 30 8.84 0.73 -1.49
N GLY A 31 9.87 0.88 -0.65
CA GLY A 31 11.12 1.52 -1.04
C GLY A 31 11.93 0.63 -2.00
N SER A 32 12.60 1.26 -2.97
CA SER A 32 13.50 0.63 -3.95
C SER A 32 12.89 -0.63 -4.59
N VAL A 33 11.93 -0.42 -5.51
CA VAL A 33 11.21 -1.53 -6.20
C VAL A 33 12.11 -2.35 -7.12
N THR A 34 13.23 -1.78 -7.58
CA THR A 34 14.24 -2.45 -8.39
C THR A 34 14.77 -3.69 -7.65
N GLY A 35 14.60 -4.86 -8.24
CA GLY A 35 15.01 -6.15 -7.65
C GLY A 35 13.96 -6.81 -6.75
N LYS A 36 12.80 -6.19 -6.52
CA LYS A 36 11.67 -6.77 -5.76
C LYS A 36 10.53 -7.26 -6.65
N VAL A 37 10.59 -6.94 -7.93
CA VAL A 37 9.57 -7.23 -8.93
C VAL A 37 10.26 -7.86 -10.11
N ASP A 38 9.72 -8.97 -10.57
CA ASP A 38 10.04 -9.51 -11.89
C ASP A 38 9.24 -8.74 -12.93
N VAL A 39 9.95 -7.97 -13.76
CA VAL A 39 9.33 -7.04 -14.71
C VAL A 39 8.62 -7.79 -15.84
N GLU A 40 9.13 -8.97 -16.22
CA GLU A 40 8.59 -9.75 -17.32
C GLU A 40 7.25 -10.40 -16.95
N SER A 41 7.16 -11.03 -15.78
CA SER A 41 5.90 -11.59 -15.27
C SER A 41 4.98 -10.56 -14.61
N GLY A 42 5.49 -9.36 -14.29
CA GLY A 42 4.76 -8.35 -13.53
C GLY A 42 4.48 -8.76 -12.09
N THR A 43 5.24 -9.71 -11.54
CA THR A 43 5.01 -10.25 -10.19
C THR A 43 6.02 -9.71 -9.18
N ILE A 44 5.56 -9.52 -7.94
CA ILE A 44 6.46 -9.22 -6.82
C ILE A 44 7.18 -10.51 -6.47
N THR A 45 8.51 -10.48 -6.43
CA THR A 45 9.36 -11.64 -6.08
C THR A 45 9.91 -11.56 -4.65
N ASP A 46 9.93 -10.36 -4.07
CA ASP A 46 10.37 -10.15 -2.69
C ASP A 46 9.32 -10.64 -1.67
N GLU A 47 9.65 -11.71 -0.96
CA GLU A 47 8.74 -12.36 -0.01
C GLU A 47 8.38 -11.44 1.18
N VAL A 48 9.31 -10.58 1.60
CA VAL A 48 9.06 -9.60 2.66
C VAL A 48 7.99 -8.61 2.22
N THR A 49 8.11 -8.05 1.02
CA THR A 49 7.11 -7.15 0.43
C THR A 49 5.76 -7.84 0.27
N ARG A 50 5.73 -9.10 -0.19
CA ARG A 50 4.51 -9.91 -0.25
C ARG A 50 3.83 -10.05 1.11
N GLY A 51 4.59 -10.37 2.14
CA GLY A 51 4.08 -10.50 3.51
C GLY A 51 3.48 -9.20 4.06
N PHE A 52 4.10 -8.04 3.78
CA PHE A 52 3.53 -6.74 4.17
C PHE A 52 2.24 -6.43 3.41
N LEU A 53 2.18 -6.71 2.11
CA LEU A 53 0.99 -6.51 1.29
C LEU A 53 -0.15 -7.43 1.73
N ALA A 54 0.14 -8.70 2.04
CA ALA A 54 -0.87 -9.63 2.55
C ALA A 54 -1.53 -9.11 3.83
N LYS A 55 -0.73 -8.67 4.82
CA LYS A 55 -1.24 -8.07 6.05
C LYS A 55 -2.05 -6.80 5.80
N GLN A 56 -1.64 -5.98 4.84
CA GLN A 56 -2.39 -4.78 4.48
C GLN A 56 -3.74 -5.12 3.84
N LEU A 57 -3.79 -6.11 2.95
CA LEU A 57 -5.03 -6.55 2.31
C LEU A 57 -5.99 -7.18 3.33
N GLU A 58 -5.48 -7.96 4.29
CA GLU A 58 -6.28 -8.48 5.40
C GLU A 58 -6.89 -7.35 6.24
N ALA A 59 -6.09 -6.35 6.60
CA ALA A 59 -6.55 -5.18 7.35
C ALA A 59 -7.57 -4.34 6.56
N LEU A 60 -7.34 -4.16 5.25
CA LEU A 60 -8.25 -3.46 4.35
C LEU A 60 -9.58 -4.20 4.21
N ALA A 61 -9.56 -5.52 4.01
CA ALA A 61 -10.76 -6.34 3.92
C ALA A 61 -11.56 -6.30 5.23
N ALA A 62 -10.87 -6.34 6.38
CA ALA A 62 -11.53 -6.20 7.68
C ALA A 62 -12.10 -4.78 7.87
N PHE A 63 -11.41 -3.74 7.40
CA PHE A 63 -11.88 -2.36 7.42
C PHE A 63 -13.12 -2.16 6.55
N ALA A 64 -13.09 -2.61 5.29
CA ALA A 64 -14.22 -2.49 4.36
C ALA A 64 -15.49 -3.21 4.84
N ARG A 65 -15.36 -4.29 5.63
CA ARG A 65 -16.51 -4.98 6.24
C ARG A 65 -17.14 -4.23 7.42
N ARG A 66 -16.44 -3.26 8.01
CA ARG A 66 -16.92 -2.46 9.14
C ARG A 66 -17.44 -1.08 8.71
N SER A 67 -17.05 -0.64 7.51
CA SER A 67 -17.43 0.64 6.91
C SER A 67 -18.82 0.60 6.28
#